data_AF-A0A9J7EG75-F1
#
_entry.id   AF-A0A9J7EG75-F1
#
_cell.length_a   1.000
_cell.length_b   1.000
_cell.length_c   1.000
_cell.angle_alpha   90.00
_cell.angle_beta   90.00
_cell.angle_gamma   90.00
#
_symmetry.space_group_name_H-M   'P 1'
#
loop_
_entity.id
_entity.type
_entity.pdbx_description
1 polymer ?
#
loop_
_entity_poly.entity_id
_entity_poly.type
_entity_poly.pdbx_seq_one_letter_code
_entity_poly.pdbx_strand_id
1 'polypeptide(L)'
;MAYKGPPKVQKVMVQPINLIFRYLQNRSRVQIWLYENVNLRIEGHIVGFDEYMNIVLDEAEEVHMKTKNRKQIGRIMMKGDNITLIQNVNPSASV
;
A
#
# COMPACT_ATOMS: atom_id res chain seq x y z
N MET A 1 -28.30 -37.68 -6.62
CA MET A 1 -27.43 -36.85 -5.73
C MET A 1 -27.09 -35.59 -6.50
N ALA A 2 -27.53 -34.41 -6.03
CA ALA A 2 -27.25 -33.15 -6.72
C ALA A 2 -25.85 -32.64 -6.33
N TYR A 3 -24.99 -32.42 -7.32
CA TYR A 3 -23.67 -31.81 -7.13
C TYR A 3 -23.88 -30.37 -6.65
N LYS A 4 -23.68 -30.10 -5.35
CA LYS A 4 -23.61 -28.73 -4.85
C LYS A 4 -22.33 -28.12 -5.41
N GLY A 5 -22.47 -27.11 -6.27
CA GLY A 5 -21.35 -26.33 -6.77
C GLY A 5 -20.54 -25.69 -5.63
N PRO A 6 -19.29 -25.26 -5.90
CA PRO A 6 -18.44 -24.70 -4.87
C PRO A 6 -19.13 -23.49 -4.20
N PRO A 7 -18.96 -23.32 -2.87
CA PRO A 7 -19.59 -22.23 -2.15
C PRO A 7 -19.13 -20.89 -2.75
N LYS A 8 -20.09 -20.05 -3.14
CA LYS A 8 -19.80 -18.67 -3.56
C LYS A 8 -19.24 -17.92 -2.35
N VAL A 9 -17.93 -17.68 -2.35
CA VAL A 9 -17.29 -16.83 -1.36
C VAL A 9 -17.84 -15.41 -1.54
N GLN A 10 -18.65 -14.96 -0.59
CA GLN A 10 -19.18 -13.61 -0.58
C GLN A 10 -18.04 -12.67 -0.17
N LYS A 11 -17.61 -11.81 -1.09
CA LYS A 11 -16.50 -10.88 -0.83
C LYS A 11 -16.99 -9.82 0.15
N VAL A 12 -16.54 -9.93 1.41
CA VAL A 12 -16.87 -8.95 2.45
C VAL A 12 -16.33 -7.59 2.02
N MET A 13 -17.20 -6.57 1.98
CA MET A 13 -16.79 -5.20 1.74
C MET A 13 -16.03 -4.69 2.96
N VAL A 14 -14.78 -4.29 2.78
CA VAL A 14 -13.92 -3.77 3.85
C VAL A 14 -13.80 -2.26 3.74
N GLN A 15 -13.84 -1.59 4.89
CA GLN A 15 -13.58 -0.16 4.98
C GLN A 15 -12.10 0.12 4.61
N PRO A 16 -11.80 1.23 3.92
CA PRO A 16 -10.42 1.55 3.50
C PRO A 16 -9.43 1.63 4.67
N ILE A 17 -9.87 2.15 5.82
CA ILE A 17 -9.02 2.22 7.01
C ILE A 17 -8.56 0.83 7.47
N ASN A 18 -9.42 -0.19 7.34
CA ASN A 18 -9.09 -1.57 7.69
C ASN A 18 -8.03 -2.15 6.73
N LEU A 19 -7.98 -1.67 5.49
CA LEU A 19 -6.95 -2.07 4.53
C LEU A 19 -5.58 -1.51 4.92
N ILE A 20 -5.53 -0.25 5.36
CA ILE A 20 -4.29 0.38 5.85
C ILE A 20 -3.82 -0.29 7.14
N PHE A 21 -4.73 -0.56 8.07
CA PHE A 21 -4.43 -1.34 9.27
C PHE A 21 -3.85 -2.71 8.92
N ARG A 22 -4.39 -3.40 7.92
CA ARG A 22 -3.85 -4.68 7.45
C ARG A 22 -2.43 -4.52 6.91
N TYR A 23 -2.14 -3.48 6.14
CA TYR A 23 -0.77 -3.22 5.63
C TYR A 23 0.23 -2.96 6.76
N LEU A 24 -0.19 -2.22 7.79
CA LEU A 24 0.60 -1.97 8.99
C LEU A 24 0.86 -3.27 9.77
N GLN A 25 -0.20 -4.05 10.06
CA GLN A 25 -0.10 -5.30 10.82
C GLN A 25 0.75 -6.36 10.12
N ASN A 26 0.55 -6.55 8.81
CA ASN A 26 1.28 -7.53 8.02
C ASN A 26 2.68 -7.04 7.64
N ARG A 27 3.05 -5.81 8.03
CA ARG A 27 4.29 -5.14 7.64
C ARG A 27 4.52 -5.28 6.12
N SER A 28 3.46 -5.08 5.35
CA SER A 28 3.48 -5.26 3.90
C SER A 28 4.19 -4.08 3.24
N ARG A 29 5.02 -4.37 2.23
CA ARG A 29 5.64 -3.32 1.43
C ARG A 29 4.59 -2.70 0.53
N VAL A 30 4.32 -1.41 0.73
CA VAL A 30 3.37 -0.63 -0.06
C VAL A 30 4.10 0.28 -1.02
N GLN A 31 3.47 0.56 -2.16
CA GLN A 31 3.85 1.58 -3.12
C GLN A 31 2.78 2.68 -3.09
N ILE A 32 3.25 3.90 -2.86
CA ILE A 32 2.45 5.11 -2.83
C ILE A 32 2.68 5.89 -4.12
N TRP A 33 1.57 6.22 -4.76
CA TRP A 33 1.55 7.09 -5.93
C TRP A 33 1.40 8.52 -5.46
N LEU A 34 2.24 9.40 -5.98
CA LEU A 34 2.25 10.80 -5.59
C LEU A 34 1.17 11.58 -6.33
N TYR A 35 0.68 12.64 -5.72
CA TYR A 35 -0.15 13.65 -6.37
C TYR A 35 0.69 14.40 -7.42
N GLU A 36 0.12 14.61 -8.61
CA GLU A 36 0.73 15.26 -9.79
C GLU A 36 2.01 14.62 -10.38
N ASN A 37 2.77 13.86 -9.61
CA ASN A 37 4.02 13.25 -10.05
C ASN A 37 3.85 11.77 -10.40
N VAL A 38 3.65 11.48 -11.69
CA VAL A 38 3.50 10.12 -12.21
C VAL A 38 4.82 9.36 -12.38
N ASN A 39 5.96 10.08 -12.38
CA ASN A 39 7.26 9.50 -12.68
C ASN A 39 7.94 8.90 -11.45
N LEU A 40 7.57 9.36 -10.26
CA LEU A 40 8.16 8.97 -8.99
C LEU A 40 7.10 8.32 -8.11
N ARG A 41 7.45 7.18 -7.52
CA ARG A 41 6.63 6.48 -6.53
C ARG A 41 7.46 6.27 -5.28
N ILE A 42 6.81 6.24 -4.12
CA ILE A 42 7.48 5.92 -2.86
C ILE A 42 7.10 4.52 -2.45
N GLU A 43 8.07 3.64 -2.23
CA GLU A 43 7.85 2.33 -1.65
C GLU A 43 8.32 2.32 -0.20
N GLY A 44 7.69 1.54 0.67
CA GLY A 44 8.13 1.39 2.06
C GLY A 44 7.19 0.53 2.89
N HIS A 45 7.48 0.40 4.18
CA HIS A 45 6.64 -0.30 5.14
C HIS A 45 5.90 0.71 6.02
N ILE A 46 4.57 0.61 6.13
CA ILE A 46 3.78 1.50 6.99
C ILE A 46 4.05 1.16 8.45
N VAL A 47 4.52 2.14 9.23
CA VAL A 47 4.73 2.02 10.69
C VAL A 47 3.60 2.69 11.47
N GLY A 48 3.02 3.75 10.92
CA GLY A 48 1.95 4.49 11.55
C GLY A 48 1.25 5.40 10.56
N PHE A 49 0.01 5.76 10.88
CA PHE A 49 -0.77 6.74 10.15
C PHE A 49 -1.68 7.51 11.11
N ASP A 50 -2.18 8.67 10.68
CA ASP A 50 -3.10 9.51 11.45
C ASP A 50 -4.45 9.71 10.73
N GLU A 51 -5.32 10.55 11.32
CA GLU A 51 -6.65 10.87 10.76
C GLU A 51 -6.59 11.63 9.43
N TYR A 52 -5.48 12.32 9.15
CA TYR A 52 -5.24 13.07 7.92
C TYR A 52 -4.53 12.24 6.87
N MET A 53 -4.31 10.95 7.13
CA MET A 53 -3.57 10.04 6.26
C MET A 53 -2.10 10.47 6.05
N ASN A 54 -1.51 11.20 7.00
CA ASN A 54 -0.05 11.29 7.06
C ASN A 54 0.49 9.91 7.45
N ILE A 55 1.48 9.42 6.72
CA ILE A 55 1.99 8.05 6.88
C ILE A 55 3.47 8.10 7.21
N VAL A 56 3.86 7.37 8.25
CA VAL A 56 5.27 7.08 8.54
C VAL A 56 5.65 5.81 7.81
N LEU A 57 6.63 5.92 6.91
CA LEU A 57 7.20 4.81 6.18
C LEU A 57 8.60 4.49 6.70
N ASP A 58 8.86 3.20 6.90
CA ASP A 58 10.19 2.65 7.18
C ASP A 58 10.79 2.02 5.92
N GLU A 59 12.12 1.97 5.86
CA GLU A 59 12.88 1.44 4.72
C GLU A 59 12.40 1.99 3.38
N ALA A 60 12.06 3.28 3.35
CA ALA A 60 11.45 3.88 2.21
C ALA A 60 12.45 4.08 1.06
N GLU A 61 11.93 3.95 -0.15
CA GLU A 61 12.66 4.07 -1.42
C GLU A 61 11.87 4.94 -2.41
N GLU A 62 12.57 5.86 -3.06
CA GLU A 62 12.08 6.53 -4.26
C GLU A 62 12.28 5.60 -5.46
N VAL A 63 11.20 5.31 -6.18
CA VAL A 63 11.21 4.47 -7.38
C VAL A 63 10.87 5.34 -8.58
N HIS A 64 11.85 5.55 -9.45
CA HIS A 64 11.64 6.23 -10.72
C HIS A 64 11.07 5.27 -11.77
N MET A 65 9.85 5.51 -12.22
CA MET A 65 9.12 4.61 -13.12
C MET A 65 9.78 4.44 -14.50
N LYS A 66 10.44 5.49 -15.01
CA LYS A 66 11.10 5.47 -16.33
C LYS A 66 12.46 4.77 -16.32
N THR A 67 13.30 5.11 -15.35
CA THR A 67 14.69 4.61 -15.26
C THR A 67 14.80 3.34 -14.43
N LYS A 68 13.73 2.97 -13.69
CA LYS A 68 13.71 1.90 -12.68
C LYS A 68 14.78 2.06 -11.60
N ASN A 69 15.31 3.28 -11.44
CA ASN A 69 16.26 3.59 -10.38
C ASN A 69 15.52 3.62 -9.04
N ARG A 70 16.13 2.99 -8.03
CA ARG A 70 15.66 2.93 -6.65
C ARG A 70 16.66 3.67 -5.77
N LYS A 71 16.20 4.69 -5.07
CA LYS A 71 17.02 5.46 -4.12
C LYS A 71 16.47 5.29 -2.73
N GLN A 72 17.27 4.74 -1.82
CA GLN A 72 16.90 4.61 -0.41
C GLN A 72 16.89 5.98 0.27
N ILE A 73 15.82 6.24 1.01
CA ILE A 73 15.60 7.46 1.79
C ILE A 73 15.45 7.16 3.30
N GLY A 74 15.28 5.89 3.67
CA GLY A 74 15.22 5.46 5.07
C GLY A 74 13.85 5.69 5.68
N ARG A 75 13.79 6.19 6.92
CA ARG A 75 12.51 6.45 7.61
C ARG A 75 12.04 7.87 7.33
N ILE A 76 10.84 8.01 6.78
CA ILE A 76 10.25 9.31 6.43
C ILE A 76 8.80 9.41 6.91
N MET A 77 8.34 10.65 7.07
CA MET A 77 6.92 10.97 7.21
C MET A 77 6.44 11.59 5.90
N MET A 78 5.41 11.00 5.30
CA MET A 78 4.74 11.50 4.11
C MET A 78 3.44 12.19 4.53
N LYS A 79 3.18 13.37 3.96
CA LYS A 79 1.93 14.08 4.16
C LYS A 79 0.80 13.46 3.31
N GLY A 80 -0.40 13.36 3.89
CA GLY A 80 -1.56 12.72 3.25
C GLY A 80 -2.07 13.45 2.00
N ASP A 81 -1.82 14.76 1.90
CA ASP A 81 -2.10 15.60 0.73
C ASP A 81 -1.41 15.12 -0.56
N ASN A 82 -0.26 14.45 -0.44
CA ASN A 82 0.52 13.97 -1.57
C ASN A 82 0.15 12.54 -2.01
N ILE A 83 -0.81 11.88 -1.36
CA ILE A 83 -1.14 10.48 -1.62
C ILE A 83 -2.29 10.38 -2.63
N THR A 84 -2.01 9.82 -3.81
CA THR A 84 -3.03 9.49 -4.81
C THR A 84 -3.57 8.07 -4.62
N LEU A 85 -2.68 7.09 -4.40
CA LEU A 85 -3.04 5.68 -4.32
C LEU A 85 -2.04 4.92 -3.46
N ILE A 86 -2.54 4.00 -2.63
CA ILE A 86 -1.72 3.06 -1.84
C ILE A 86 -1.95 1.66 -2.37
N GLN A 87 -0.88 1.02 -2.86
CA GLN A 87 -0.92 -0.31 -3.45
C GLN A 87 0.03 -1.25 -2.70
N ASN A 88 -0.34 -2.51 -2.50
CA ASN A 88 0.63 -3.52 -2.08
C ASN A 88 1.53 -3.92 -3.26
N VAL A 89 2.85 -3.95 -3.06
CA VAL A 89 3.83 -4.34 -4.10
C VAL A 89 3.81 -5.86 -4.35
N ASN A 90 3.45 -6.65 -3.33
CA ASN A 90 3.37 -8.10 -3.40
C ASN A 90 1.92 -8.58 -3.23
N PRO A 91 1.15 -8.69 -4.33
CA PRO A 91 -0.21 -9.22 -4.27
C PRO A 91 -0.29 -10.72 -3.98
N SER A 92 0.86 -11.42 -3.92
CA SER A 92 0.95 -12.86 -3.64
C SER A 92 0.71 -13.25 -2.18
N ALA A 93 0.53 -12.29 -1.27
CA ALA A 93 -0.09 -12.56 0.03
C ALA A 93 -1.62 -12.69 -0.16
N SER A 94 -2.00 -13.72 -0.91
CA SER A 94 -3.39 -14.12 -1.12
C SER A 94 -4.00 -14.57 0.21
N VAL A 95 -5.14 -13.95 0.53
CA VAL A 95 -6.20 -14.56 1.34
C VAL A 95 -6.58 -15.92 0.75
#